data_AF-X7ZXE9-F1
#
_entry.id   AF-X7ZXE9-F1
#
_cell.length_a   1.000
_cell.length_b   1.000
_cell.length_c   1.000
_cell.angle_alpha   90.00
_cell.angle_beta   90.00
_cell.angle_gamma   90.00
#
_symmetry.space_group_name_H-M   'P 1'
#
loop_
_entity.id
_entity.type
_entity.pdbx_description
1 polymer ?
#
loop_
_entity_poly.entity_id
_entity_poly.type
_entity_poly.pdbx_seq_one_letter_code
_entity_poly.pdbx_strand_id
1 'polypeptide(L)'
;MNLVRALTSSGLASLNRVLDWNREFVRTSPAGARYEALASEIDRGLAFMSACGVADRNLQTAEIYASHEALVLDYERAMLRLSGSPTASRSSMTFRRTIFGSGTDPPA
;
A
#
# COMPACT_ATOMS: atom_id res chain seq x y z
N MET A 1 13.35 3.03 -0.78
CA MET A 1 12.30 2.92 0.26
C MET A 1 12.30 4.02 1.32
N ASN A 2 13.36 4.84 1.47
CA ASN A 2 13.36 5.93 2.46
C ASN A 2 12.27 6.98 2.19
N LEU A 3 12.17 7.47 0.95
CA LEU A 3 11.17 8.46 0.56
C LEU A 3 9.73 7.95 0.76
N VAL A 4 9.42 6.74 0.29
CA VAL A 4 8.08 6.15 0.44
C VAL A 4 7.64 6.10 1.91
N ARG A 5 8.53 5.71 2.83
CA ARG A 5 8.26 5.71 4.27
C ARG A 5 8.04 7.11 4.84
N ALA A 6 8.80 8.10 4.36
CA ALA A 6 8.62 9.48 4.76
C ALA A 6 7.27 10.04 4.27
N LEU A 7 6.86 9.71 3.05
CA LEU A 7 5.57 10.13 2.49
C LEU A 7 4.38 9.50 3.21
N THR A 8 4.48 8.24 3.61
CA THR A 8 3.40 7.57 4.35
C THR A 8 3.23 8.08 5.78
N SER A 9 4.27 8.69 6.36
CA SER A 9 4.24 9.26 7.72
C SER A 9 4.05 10.77 7.77
N SER A 10 4.26 11.50 6.66
CA SER A 10 4.15 12.97 6.59
C SER A 10 2.72 13.49 6.37
N GLY A 11 1.71 12.61 6.38
CA GLY A 11 0.31 12.97 6.18
C GLY A 11 -0.15 13.01 4.72
N LEU A 12 0.71 12.64 3.75
CA LEU A 12 0.26 12.39 2.37
C LEU A 12 -0.67 11.18 2.30
N ALA A 13 -0.43 10.17 3.13
CA ALA A 13 -1.26 8.97 3.24
C ALA A 13 -2.48 9.15 4.16
N SER A 14 -2.82 10.38 4.54
CA SER A 14 -4.07 10.66 5.26
C SER A 14 -5.27 10.29 4.39
N LEU A 15 -6.19 9.52 4.96
CA LEU A 15 -7.36 9.02 4.25
C LEU A 15 -8.21 10.17 3.67
N ASN A 16 -8.29 11.31 4.38
CA ASN A 16 -8.99 12.50 3.89
C ASN A 16 -8.37 13.05 2.60
N ARG A 17 -7.05 13.05 2.49
CA ARG A 17 -6.33 13.57 1.31
C ARG A 17 -6.52 12.68 0.09
N VAL A 18 -6.51 11.36 0.28
CA VAL A 18 -6.81 10.38 -0.77
C VAL A 18 -8.25 10.56 -1.27
N LEU A 19 -9.17 10.87 -0.37
CA LEU A 19 -10.57 11.08 -0.71
C LEU A 19 -10.80 12.33 -1.56
N ASP A 20 -10.09 13.42 -1.27
CA ASP A 20 -10.15 14.63 -2.09
C ASP A 20 -9.70 14.36 -3.54
N TRP A 21 -8.68 13.51 -3.73
CA TRP A 21 -8.28 13.07 -5.07
C TRP A 21 -9.33 12.19 -5.74
N ASN A 22 -10.00 11.31 -4.99
CA ASN A 22 -11.09 10.49 -5.52
C ASN A 22 -12.28 11.36 -5.96
N ARG A 23 -12.64 12.39 -5.18
CA ARG A 23 -13.70 13.35 -5.56
C ARG A 23 -13.34 14.12 -6.81
N GLU A 24 -12.08 14.59 -6.91
CA GLU A 24 -11.62 15.26 -8.11
C GLU A 24 -11.69 14.34 -9.33
N PHE A 25 -11.24 13.10 -9.19
CA PHE A 25 -11.34 12.08 -10.23
C PHE A 25 -12.78 11.89 -10.72
N VAL A 26 -13.74 11.74 -9.80
CA VAL A 26 -15.16 11.58 -10.16
C VAL A 26 -15.67 12.83 -10.90
N ARG A 27 -15.29 14.03 -10.44
CA ARG A 27 -15.73 15.30 -11.04
C ARG A 27 -15.16 15.52 -12.46
N THR A 28 -13.91 15.15 -12.70
CA THR A 28 -13.24 15.42 -13.99
C THR A 28 -13.34 14.27 -14.99
N SER A 29 -13.80 13.10 -14.55
CA SER A 29 -13.88 11.91 -15.41
C SER A 29 -15.12 11.95 -16.31
N PRO A 30 -15.01 11.67 -17.62
CA PRO A 30 -16.15 11.47 -18.51
C PRO A 30 -17.11 10.36 -18.05
N ALA A 31 -16.61 9.41 -17.24
CA ALA A 31 -17.39 8.32 -16.64
C ALA A 31 -17.74 8.58 -15.16
N GLY A 32 -17.62 9.82 -14.68
CA GLY A 32 -17.83 10.21 -13.28
C GLY A 32 -19.16 9.74 -12.70
N ALA A 33 -20.26 9.90 -13.45
CA ALA A 33 -21.60 9.50 -13.05
C ALA A 33 -21.71 8.01 -12.64
N ARG A 34 -20.86 7.13 -13.20
CA ARG A 34 -20.82 5.70 -12.85
C ARG A 34 -20.27 5.48 -11.43
N TYR A 35 -19.36 6.34 -10.97
CA TYR A 35 -18.66 6.20 -9.70
C TYR A 35 -19.22 7.11 -8.60
N GLU A 36 -20.12 8.04 -8.95
CA GLU A 36 -20.63 9.06 -8.04
C GLU A 36 -21.39 8.49 -6.84
N ALA A 37 -22.23 7.47 -7.05
CA ALA A 37 -22.94 6.81 -5.96
C ALA A 37 -21.99 6.18 -4.94
N LEU A 38 -20.96 5.47 -5.42
CA LEU A 38 -19.94 4.84 -4.58
C LEU A 38 -19.09 5.88 -3.84
N ALA A 39 -18.66 6.94 -4.54
CA ALA A 39 -17.90 8.01 -3.91
C ALA A 39 -18.71 8.71 -2.80
N SER A 40 -20.00 8.97 -3.05
CA SER A 40 -20.91 9.55 -2.06
C SER A 40 -21.14 8.64 -0.83
N GLU A 41 -21.13 7.32 -1.02
CA GLU A 41 -21.25 6.36 0.09
C GLU A 41 -19.99 6.34 0.96
N ILE A 42 -18.80 6.34 0.35
CA ILE A 42 -17.53 6.43 1.07
C ILE A 42 -17.43 7.74 1.85
N ASP A 43 -17.86 8.85 1.24
CA ASP A 43 -17.92 10.18 1.89
C ASP A 43 -18.81 10.16 3.14
N ARG A 44 -19.99 9.54 3.05
CA ARG A 44 -20.90 9.39 4.18
C ARG A 44 -20.31 8.53 5.30
N GLY A 45 -19.62 7.45 4.95
CA GLY A 45 -18.94 6.59 5.93
C GLY A 45 -17.87 7.35 6.72
N LEU A 46 -17.07 8.19 6.07
CA LEU A 46 -16.05 8.99 6.74
C LEU A 46 -16.62 10.14 7.55
N ALA A 47 -17.67 10.79 7.05
CA ALA A 47 -18.42 11.79 7.84
C ALA A 47 -19.02 11.15 9.09
N PHE A 48 -19.52 9.92 9.00
CA PHE A 48 -20.00 9.15 10.14
C PHE A 48 -18.90 8.83 11.15
N MET A 49 -17.73 8.34 10.69
CA MET A 49 -16.57 8.12 11.57
C MET A 49 -16.16 9.40 12.30
N SER A 50 -16.15 10.54 11.59
CA SER A 50 -15.88 11.85 12.18
C SER A 50 -16.94 12.27 13.20
N ALA A 51 -18.23 12.07 12.90
CA ALA A 51 -19.35 12.37 13.80
C ALA A 51 -19.33 11.50 15.07
N CYS A 52 -18.84 10.26 14.98
CA CYS A 52 -18.59 9.39 16.13
C CYS A 52 -17.33 9.78 16.93
N GLY A 53 -16.59 10.82 16.52
CA GLY A 53 -15.39 11.29 17.21
C GLY A 53 -14.15 10.44 16.95
N VAL A 54 -14.11 9.66 15.86
CA VAL A 54 -12.94 8.84 15.50
C VAL A 54 -11.84 9.74 14.94
N ALA A 55 -11.01 10.29 15.84
CA ALA A 55 -9.78 11.00 15.51
C ALA A 55 -8.57 10.06 15.63
N ASP A 56 -8.63 8.93 14.94
CA ASP A 56 -7.57 7.92 15.03
C ASP A 56 -6.33 8.33 14.22
N ARG A 57 -5.16 8.26 14.86
CA ARG A 57 -3.86 8.44 14.20
C ARG A 57 -3.65 7.41 13.09
N ASN A 58 -4.28 6.24 13.18
CA ASN A 58 -4.23 5.21 12.15
C ASN A 58 -4.85 5.67 10.81
N LEU A 59 -5.68 6.72 10.80
CA LEU A 59 -6.25 7.28 9.56
C LEU A 59 -5.33 8.30 8.88
N GLN A 60 -4.23 8.71 9.54
CA GLN A 60 -3.29 9.70 9.05
C GLN A 60 -2.07 9.09 8.35
N THR A 61 -1.87 7.79 8.52
CA THR A 61 -0.74 7.03 7.99
C THR A 61 -1.22 5.76 7.29
N ALA A 62 -0.46 5.27 6.32
CA ALA A 62 -0.72 3.99 5.69
C ALA A 62 0.56 3.16 5.58
N GLU A 63 0.42 1.84 5.59
CA GLU A 63 1.55 0.93 5.37
C GLU A 63 1.68 0.62 3.88
N ILE A 64 2.70 1.18 3.23
CA ILE A 64 3.07 0.81 1.86
C ILE A 64 4.21 -0.21 1.91
N TYR A 65 3.90 -1.38 1.40
CA TYR A 65 4.87 -2.45 1.21
C TYR A 65 5.40 -2.44 -0.22
N ALA A 66 6.64 -2.85 -0.36
CA ALA A 66 7.27 -2.94 -1.65
C ALA A 66 7.44 -4.41 -2.04
N SER A 67 7.30 -4.68 -3.34
CA SER A 67 7.53 -5.98 -3.96
C SER A 67 8.18 -5.85 -5.32
N HIS A 68 8.81 -6.93 -5.78
CA HIS A 68 9.36 -7.08 -7.12
C HIS A 68 9.40 -8.55 -7.54
N GLU A 69 9.87 -8.82 -8.75
CA GLU A 69 10.10 -10.17 -9.25
C GLU A 69 11.51 -10.66 -8.90
N ALA A 70 11.64 -11.89 -8.39
CA ALA A 70 12.90 -12.54 -8.01
C ALA A 70 13.66 -13.03 -9.24
N LEU A 71 14.04 -12.12 -10.12
CA LEU A 71 14.64 -12.49 -11.40
C LEU A 71 16.16 -12.69 -11.31
N VAL A 72 16.86 -11.75 -10.65
CA VAL A 72 18.33 -11.77 -10.56
C VAL A 72 18.76 -12.46 -9.26
N LEU A 73 18.99 -13.76 -9.33
CA LEU A 73 19.26 -14.59 -8.14
C LEU A 73 20.51 -14.17 -7.35
N ASP A 74 21.55 -13.67 -8.01
CA ASP A 74 22.75 -13.18 -7.31
C ASP A 74 22.45 -11.96 -6.44
N TYR A 75 21.54 -11.09 -6.91
CA TYR A 75 21.08 -9.95 -6.14
C TYR A 75 20.21 -10.40 -4.95
N GLU A 76 19.26 -11.31 -5.18
CA GLU A 76 18.40 -11.83 -4.11
C GLU A 76 19.20 -12.56 -3.02
N ARG A 77 20.15 -13.41 -3.42
CA ARG A 77 20.97 -14.19 -2.50
C ARG A 77 21.82 -13.29 -1.60
N ALA A 78 22.39 -12.22 -2.14
CA ALA A 78 23.19 -11.26 -1.38
C ALA A 78 22.37 -10.52 -0.29
N MET A 79 21.06 -10.42 -0.47
CA MET A 79 20.14 -9.70 0.41
C MET A 79 19.42 -10.59 1.44
N LEU A 80 19.72 -11.89 1.51
CA LEU A 80 19.19 -12.78 2.54
C LEU A 80 19.74 -12.42 3.93
N ARG A 81 18.87 -12.39 4.93
CA ARG A 81 19.22 -12.16 6.34
C ARG A 81 18.51 -13.17 7.25
N LEU A 82 19.11 -13.43 8.40
CA LEU A 82 18.52 -14.23 9.46
C LEU A 82 17.61 -13.35 10.32
N SER A 83 16.38 -13.79 10.56
CA SER A 83 15.50 -13.16 11.56
C SER A 83 16.02 -13.44 12.97
N GLY A 84 15.92 -12.45 13.86
CA GLY A 84 16.26 -12.60 15.28
C GLY A 84 15.21 -13.34 16.11
N SER A 85 14.13 -13.84 15.50
CA SER A 85 13.10 -14.64 16.16
C SER A 85 13.61 -16.06 16.49
N PRO A 86 13.19 -16.66 17.62
CA PRO A 86 13.66 -17.99 18.05
C PRO A 86 13.40 -19.08 17.01
N THR A 87 12.33 -18.93 16.23
CA THR A 87 12.07 -19.66 14.98
C THR A 87 12.79 -18.93 13.85
N ALA A 88 14.07 -19.20 13.67
CA ALA A 88 14.89 -18.48 12.69
C ALA A 88 14.49 -18.84 11.26
N SER A 89 13.65 -18.02 10.63
CA SER A 89 13.41 -18.05 9.19
C SER A 89 14.36 -17.10 8.47
N ARG A 90 14.85 -17.49 7.29
CA ARG A 90 15.60 -16.59 6.40
C ARG A 90 14.61 -15.74 5.63
N SER A 91 14.80 -14.42 5.66
CA SER A 91 13.99 -13.46 4.90
C SER A 91 14.89 -12.62 3.99
N SER A 92 14.38 -12.30 2.79
CA SER A 92 15.01 -11.32 1.92
C SER A 92 14.79 -9.91 2.50
N MET A 93 15.84 -9.10 2.62
CA MET A 93 15.72 -7.69 3.02
C MET A 93 15.48 -6.73 1.85
N THR A 94 15.46 -7.24 0.61
CA THR A 94 15.21 -6.40 -0.57
C THR A 94 13.78 -5.86 -0.56
N PHE A 95 12.81 -6.75 -0.38
CA PHE A 95 11.38 -6.44 -0.46
C PHE A 95 10.56 -7.35 0.47
N ARG A 96 9.38 -6.88 0.88
CA ARG A 96 8.53 -7.65 1.83
C ARG A 96 7.87 -8.85 1.16
N ARG A 97 7.66 -8.77 -0.16
CA ARG A 97 7.13 -9.87 -0.97
C ARG A 97 7.86 -9.90 -2.30
N THR A 98 8.21 -11.08 -2.76
CA THR A 98 8.82 -11.28 -4.07
C THR A 98 8.02 -12.36 -4.81
N ILE A 99 7.87 -12.19 -6.12
CA ILE A 99 7.11 -13.12 -6.99
C ILE A 99 8.04 -13.78 -8.00
N PHE A 100 7.67 -14.96 -8.47
CA PHE A 100 8.28 -15.61 -9.64
C PHE A 100 7.36 -15.41 -10.85
N GLY A 101 7.94 -15.05 -11.99
CA GLY A 101 7.21 -14.92 -13.24
C GLY A 101 7.00 -16.29 -13.91
N SER A 102 6.01 -16.36 -14.79
CA SER A 102 5.61 -17.59 -15.50
C SER A 102 6.71 -18.21 -16.38
N GLY A 103 7.78 -17.47 -16.69
CA GLY A 103 8.94 -17.96 -17.45
C GLY A 103 10.14 -18.35 -16.58
N THR A 104 10.02 -18.24 -15.26
CA THR A 104 11.12 -18.48 -14.30
C THR A 104 10.88 -19.70 -13.40
N ASP A 105 9.73 -20.35 -13.55
CA ASP A 105 9.44 -21.60 -12.86
C ASP A 105 10.35 -22.72 -13.40
N PRO A 106 10.91 -23.57 -12.54
CA PRO A 106 11.65 -24.74 -12.98
C PRO A 106 10.74 -25.67 -13.80
N PRO A 107 11.27 -26.35 -14.83
CA PRO A 107 10.51 -27.39 -15.50
C PRO A 107 10.09 -28.46 -14.48
N ALA A 108 8.85 -28.94 -14.61
CA ALA A 108 8.27 -29.99 -13.77
C ALA A 108 9.10 -31.28 -13.78
#